data_AF-K1SCL4-F1
#
_entry.id   AF-K1SCL4-F1
#
_cell.length_a   1.000
_cell.length_b   1.000
_cell.length_c   1.000
_cell.angle_alpha   90.00
_cell.angle_beta   90.00
_cell.angle_gamma   90.00
#
_symmetry.space_group_name_H-M   'P 1'
#
loop_
_entity.id
_entity.type
_entity.pdbx_description
1 polymer ?
#
loop_
_entity_poly.entity_id
_entity_poly.type
_entity_poly.pdbx_seq_one_letter_code
_entity_poly.pdbx_strand_id
1 'polypeptide(L)'
;MDKIFVKINLLWATVLTFLTSAFGAYWYIFAAFMVLNVVDFFTGVEKAKYSNTENSNKGAKGVIKKLGYWIVIFIAFFMSYTFKDIGNIIGIDLGISAFIGWFVLA
;
A
#
# COMPACT_ATOMS: atom_id res chain seq x y z
N MET A 1 26.88 -5.79 -24.45
CA MET A 1 25.93 -6.23 -23.40
C MET A 1 25.60 -5.09 -22.43
N ASP A 2 26.50 -4.11 -22.27
CA ASP A 2 26.37 -3.01 -21.30
C ASP A 2 25.16 -2.10 -21.53
N LYS A 3 24.80 -1.81 -22.78
CA LYS A 3 23.64 -0.94 -23.09
C LYS A 3 22.29 -1.54 -22.63
N ILE A 4 22.16 -2.86 -22.62
CA ILE A 4 20.94 -3.54 -22.16
C ILE A 4 20.86 -3.50 -20.63
N PHE A 5 21.97 -3.81 -19.95
CA PHE A 5 22.07 -3.69 -18.49
C PHE A 5 21.80 -2.26 -18.00
N VAL A 6 22.35 -1.25 -18.68
CA VAL A 6 22.10 0.17 -18.35
C VAL A 6 20.63 0.53 -18.52
N LYS A 7 19.96 0.09 -19.60
CA LYS A 7 18.52 0.34 -19.79
C LYS A 7 17.67 -0.32 -18.70
N ILE A 8 17.99 -1.55 -18.32
CA ILE A 8 17.30 -2.29 -17.25
C ILE A 8 17.48 -1.58 -15.90
N ASN A 9 18.71 -1.17 -15.57
CA ASN A 9 18.97 -0.41 -14.35
C ASN A 9 18.26 0.95 -14.34
N LEU A 10 18.21 1.65 -15.47
CA LEU A 10 17.52 2.93 -15.57
C LEU A 10 16.00 2.77 -15.33
N LEU A 11 15.40 1.72 -15.92
CA LEU A 11 14.01 1.37 -15.68
C LEU A 11 13.75 1.06 -14.19
N TRP A 12 14.56 0.19 -13.60
CA TRP A 12 14.44 -0.16 -12.18
C TRP A 12 14.61 1.06 -11.27
N ALA A 13 15.62 1.89 -11.52
CA ALA A 13 15.84 3.12 -10.75
C ALA A 13 14.67 4.08 -10.87
N THR A 14 14.11 4.25 -12.07
CA THR A 14 12.94 5.12 -12.29
C THR A 14 11.73 4.62 -11.51
N VAL A 15 11.47 3.31 -11.55
CA VAL A 15 10.37 2.69 -10.78
C VAL A 15 10.59 2.84 -9.28
N LEU A 16 11.81 2.56 -8.79
CA LEU A 16 12.17 2.71 -7.37
C LEU A 16 12.04 4.15 -6.88
N THR A 17 12.54 5.11 -7.65
CA THR A 17 12.44 6.54 -7.31
C THR A 17 10.99 6.99 -7.31
N PHE A 18 10.19 6.61 -8.31
CA PHE A 18 8.77 6.92 -8.36
C PHE A 18 8.03 6.36 -7.13
N LEU A 19 8.20 5.06 -6.83
CA LEU A 19 7.55 4.41 -5.70
C LEU A 19 7.98 5.01 -4.36
N THR A 20 9.27 5.28 -4.18
CA THR A 20 9.80 5.91 -2.96
C THR A 20 9.30 7.34 -2.81
N SER A 21 9.14 8.08 -3.91
CA SER A 21 8.59 9.44 -3.88
C SER A 21 7.10 9.47 -3.57
N ALA A 22 6.33 8.49 -4.05
CA ALA A 22 4.87 8.44 -3.89
C ALA A 22 4.44 7.85 -2.54
N PHE A 23 5.13 6.80 -2.08
CA PHE A 23 4.76 6.02 -0.90
C PHE A 23 5.78 6.11 0.26
N GLY A 24 6.86 6.86 0.08
CA GLY A 24 7.93 7.02 1.08
C GLY A 24 8.94 5.86 1.10
N ALA A 25 9.87 5.90 2.06
CA ALA A 25 10.97 4.94 2.21
C ALA A 25 10.49 3.48 2.36
N TYR A 26 9.27 3.28 2.85
CA TYR A 26 8.69 1.98 3.16
C TYR A 26 7.66 1.50 2.14
N TRP A 27 7.73 1.99 0.89
CA TRP A 27 6.83 1.63 -0.21
C TRP A 27 6.66 0.10 -0.40
N TYR A 28 7.70 -0.68 -0.10
CA TYR A 28 7.71 -2.13 -0.25
C TYR A 28 6.69 -2.84 0.65
N ILE A 29 6.32 -2.25 1.79
CA ILE A 29 5.30 -2.79 2.70
C ILE A 29 3.92 -2.70 2.05
N PHE A 30 3.62 -1.57 1.40
CA PHE A 30 2.40 -1.40 0.60
C PHE A 30 2.39 -2.35 -0.59
N ALA A 31 3.51 -2.54 -1.28
CA ALA A 31 3.63 -3.51 -2.37
C ALA A 31 3.36 -4.94 -1.89
N ALA A 32 3.93 -5.35 -0.74
CA ALA A 32 3.66 -6.64 -0.13
C ALA A 32 2.17 -6.80 0.24
N PHE A 33 1.57 -5.77 0.84
CA PHE A 33 0.13 -5.76 1.16
C PHE A 33 -0.74 -5.88 -0.10
N MET A 34 -0.34 -5.26 -1.22
CA MET A 34 -1.03 -5.39 -2.50
C MET A 34 -0.95 -6.81 -3.05
N VAL A 35 0.22 -7.43 -3.01
CA VAL A 35 0.42 -8.82 -3.44
C VAL A 35 -0.44 -9.78 -2.62
N LEU A 36 -0.45 -9.63 -1.28
CA LEU A 36 -1.31 -10.43 -0.40
C LEU A 36 -2.79 -10.24 -0.74
N ASN A 37 -3.24 -9.01 -1.02
CA ASN A 37 -4.62 -8.76 -1.43
C ASN A 37 -5.00 -9.45 -2.75
N VAL A 38 -4.07 -9.52 -3.71
CA VAL A 38 -4.25 -10.22 -4.98
C VAL A 38 -4.33 -11.73 -4.74
N VAL A 39 -3.43 -12.29 -3.94
CA VAL A 39 -3.45 -13.72 -3.56
C VAL A 39 -4.77 -14.06 -2.86
N ASP A 40 -5.20 -13.24 -1.90
CA ASP A 40 -6.48 -13.44 -1.20
C ASP A 40 -7.70 -13.33 -2.12
N PHE A 41 -7.59 -12.56 -3.22
CA PHE A 41 -8.67 -12.52 -4.21
C PHE A 41 -8.73 -13.83 -4.98
N PHE A 42 -7.58 -14.37 -5.41
CA PHE A 42 -7.52 -15.67 -6.07
C PHE A 42 -8.01 -16.81 -5.17
N THR A 43 -7.55 -16.88 -3.93
CA THR A 43 -8.01 -17.91 -2.97
C THR A 43 -9.51 -17.75 -2.67
N GLY A 44 -10.03 -16.53 -2.62
CA GLY A 44 -11.46 -16.25 -2.49
C GLY A 44 -12.29 -16.75 -3.69
N VAL A 45 -11.77 -16.59 -4.91
CA VAL A 45 -12.40 -17.11 -6.14
C VAL A 45 -12.37 -18.64 -6.18
N GLU A 46 -11.23 -19.26 -5.86
CA GLU A 46 -11.10 -20.72 -5.79
C GLU A 46 -12.03 -21.33 -4.72
N LYS A 47 -12.13 -20.70 -3.55
CA LYS A 47 -13.04 -21.12 -2.49
C LYS A 47 -14.51 -21.05 -2.93
N ALA A 48 -14.89 -20.00 -3.66
CA ALA A 48 -16.25 -19.83 -4.17
C ALA A 48 -16.61 -20.86 -5.26
N LYS A 49 -15.63 -21.22 -6.11
CA LYS A 49 -15.71 -22.32 -7.09
C LYS A 49 -15.98 -23.65 -6.41
N TYR A 50 -15.18 -23.99 -5.40
CA TYR A 50 -15.29 -25.27 -4.69
C TYR A 50 -16.61 -25.41 -3.94
N SER A 51 -17.16 -24.32 -3.39
CA SER A 51 -18.45 -24.33 -2.69
C SER A 51 -19.67 -24.21 -3.59
N ASN A 52 -19.52 -24.11 -4.92
CA ASN A 52 -20.61 -23.80 -5.87
C ASN A 52 -21.43 -22.55 -5.48
N THR A 53 -20.85 -21.65 -4.68
CA THR A 53 -21.50 -20.38 -4.28
C THR A 53 -20.92 -19.21 -5.05
N GLU A 54 -20.66 -19.40 -6.34
CA GLU A 54 -20.20 -18.34 -7.22
C GLU A 54 -21.26 -17.25 -7.28
N ASN A 55 -20.98 -16.13 -6.64
CA ASN A 55 -21.83 -14.96 -6.68
C ASN A 55 -20.96 -13.74 -6.93
N SER A 56 -21.09 -13.18 -8.13
CA SER A 56 -20.38 -11.98 -8.58
C SER A 56 -20.50 -10.82 -7.59
N ASN A 57 -21.67 -10.67 -6.93
CA ASN A 57 -21.90 -9.62 -5.95
C ASN A 57 -21.07 -9.81 -4.66
N LYS A 58 -20.81 -11.06 -4.25
CA LYS A 58 -19.94 -11.34 -3.09
C LYS A 58 -18.48 -11.03 -3.40
N GLY A 59 -18.01 -11.37 -4.61
CA GLY A 59 -16.67 -11.05 -5.08
C GLY A 59 -16.43 -9.54 -5.18
N ALA A 60 -17.36 -8.81 -5.80
CA ALA A 60 -17.31 -7.34 -5.92
C ALA A 60 -17.29 -6.65 -4.54
N LYS A 61 -18.13 -7.10 -3.60
CA LYS A 61 -18.10 -6.60 -2.21
C LYS A 61 -16.76 -6.85 -1.53
N GLY A 62 -16.13 -8.00 -1.78
CA GLY A 62 -14.79 -8.31 -1.28
C GLY A 62 -13.72 -7.34 -1.79
N VAL A 63 -13.74 -7.03 -3.08
CA VAL A 63 -12.82 -6.06 -3.69
C VAL A 63 -13.05 -4.65 -3.13
N ILE A 64 -14.31 -4.21 -3.01
CA ILE A 64 -14.65 -2.90 -2.43
C ILE A 64 -14.14 -2.79 -0.99
N LYS A 65 -14.29 -3.85 -0.19
CA LYS A 65 -13.78 -3.85 1.20
C LYS A 65 -12.26 -3.71 1.24
N LYS A 66 -11.53 -4.43 0.37
CA LYS A 66 -10.07 -4.32 0.24
C LYS A 66 -9.64 -2.91 -0.18
N LEU A 67 -10.30 -2.30 -1.17
CA LEU A 67 -10.06 -0.92 -1.57
C LEU A 67 -10.36 0.09 -0.44
N GLY A 68 -11.40 -0.16 0.35
CA GLY A 68 -11.71 0.63 1.55
C GLY A 68 -10.55 0.65 2.56
N TYR A 69 -9.92 -0.51 2.82
CA TYR A 69 -8.74 -0.57 3.70
C TYR A 69 -7.58 0.29 3.18
N TRP A 70 -7.34 0.30 1.86
CA TRP A 70 -6.32 1.16 1.25
C TRP A 70 -6.58 2.65 1.48
N ILE A 71 -7.84 3.09 1.45
CA ILE A 71 -8.21 4.47 1.75
C ILE A 71 -7.91 4.82 3.22
N VAL A 72 -8.24 3.92 4.15
CA VAL A 72 -7.96 4.14 5.58
C VAL A 72 -6.46 4.24 5.83
N ILE A 73 -5.67 3.33 5.24
CA ILE A 73 -4.21 3.36 5.32
C ILE A 73 -3.69 4.71 4.78
N PHE A 74 -4.15 5.15 3.60
CA PHE A 74 -3.73 6.43 3.02
C PHE A 74 -4.02 7.61 3.95
N ILE A 75 -5.23 7.68 4.51
CA ILE A 75 -5.63 8.75 5.44
C ILE A 75 -4.76 8.72 6.71
N ALA A 76 -4.46 7.54 7.25
CA ALA A 76 -3.64 7.42 8.46
C ALA A 76 -2.20 7.92 8.26
N PHE A 77 -1.57 7.55 7.14
CA PHE A 77 -0.24 8.04 6.78
C PHE A 77 -0.25 9.54 6.43
N PHE A 78 -1.31 10.04 5.78
CA PHE A 78 -1.46 11.46 5.49
C PHE A 78 -1.60 12.30 6.77
N MET A 79 -2.41 11.84 7.73
CA MET A 79 -2.56 12.47 9.04
C MET A 79 -1.25 12.48 9.82
N SER A 80 -0.51 11.37 9.78
CA SER A 80 0.82 11.24 10.38
C SER A 80 1.82 12.27 9.82
N TYR A 81 1.84 12.45 8.50
CA TYR A 81 2.68 13.45 7.84
C TYR A 81 2.27 14.88 8.24
N THR A 82 0.96 15.16 8.23
CA THR A 82 0.41 16.48 8.59
C THR A 82 0.76 16.86 10.04
N PHE A 83 0.71 15.91 10.97
CA PHE A 83 1.07 16.14 12.37
C PHE A 83 2.57 16.41 12.55
N LYS A 84 3.44 15.77 11.76
CA LYS A 84 4.87 16.12 11.72
C LYS A 84 5.10 17.55 11.24
N ASP A 85 4.42 17.97 10.17
CA ASP A 85 4.55 19.34 9.65
C ASP A 85 4.04 20.37 10.66
N ILE A 86 2.90 20.11 11.31
CA ILE A 86 2.39 20.97 12.38
C ILE A 86 3.40 21.03 13.54
N GLY A 87 3.97 19.90 13.94
CA GLY A 87 5.03 19.82 14.96
C GLY A 87 6.22 20.71 14.66
N ASN A 88 6.70 20.68 13.42
CA ASN A 88 7.79 21.54 12.97
C ASN A 88 7.45 23.03 13.07
N ILE A 89 6.20 23.41 12.75
CA ILE A 89 5.74 24.81 12.83
C ILE A 89 5.67 25.29 14.29
N ILE A 90 5.20 24.44 15.21
CA ILE A 90 5.04 24.78 16.63
C ILE A 90 6.30 24.53 17.48
N GLY A 91 7.38 24.03 16.86
CA GLY A 91 8.65 23.73 17.54
C GLY A 91 8.60 22.51 18.47
N ILE A 92 7.64 21.60 18.28
CA ILE A 92 7.48 20.37 19.06
C ILE A 92 7.80 19.17 18.16
N ASP A 93 8.67 18.27 18.62
CA ASP A 93 8.93 17.02 17.90
C ASP A 93 7.72 16.07 18.03
N LEU A 94 6.85 16.08 17.03
CA LEU A 94 5.76 15.12 16.89
C LEU A 94 6.19 13.87 16.11
N GLY A 95 7.45 13.43 16.21
CA GLY A 95 7.94 12.18 15.62
C GLY A 95 7.08 10.96 15.95
N ILE A 96 6.46 10.93 17.14
CA ILE A 96 5.55 9.87 17.58
C ILE A 96 4.27 9.76 16.72
N SER A 97 3.87 10.82 16.02
CA SER A 97 2.74 10.78 15.09
C SER A 97 2.97 9.80 13.93
N ALA A 98 4.21 9.43 13.64
CA ALA A 98 4.57 8.34 12.72
C ALA A 98 3.81 7.05 13.06
N PHE A 99 3.68 6.72 14.35
CA PHE A 99 3.03 5.49 14.81
C PHE A 99 1.55 5.42 14.44
N ILE A 100 0.87 6.54 14.22
CA ILE A 100 -0.53 6.56 13.79
C ILE A 100 -0.69 5.90 12.42
N GLY A 101 0.21 6.20 11.47
CA GLY A 101 0.21 5.55 10.16
C GLY A 101 0.51 4.05 10.27
N TRP A 102 1.51 3.69 11.09
CA TRP A 102 1.93 2.31 11.31
C TRP A 102 0.90 1.46 12.05
N PHE A 103 0.11 2.06 12.94
CA PHE A 103 -0.93 1.36 13.72
C PHE A 103 -2.01 0.74 12.82
N VAL A 104 -2.31 1.36 11.67
CA VAL A 104 -3.34 0.85 10.74
C VAL A 104 -2.84 -0.37 9.94
N LEU A 105 -1.53 -0.62 9.93
CA LEU A 105 -0.94 -1.81 9.32
C LEU A 105 -0.78 -2.99 10.30
N ALA A 106 -0.98 -2.78 11.60
CA ALA A 106 -0.94 -3.81 12.64
C ALA A 106 -2.28 -4.54 12.78
#